data_AF-A0A851P9K8-F1
#
_entry.id   AF-A0A851P9K8-F1
#
_cell.length_a   1.000
_cell.length_b   1.000
_cell.length_c   1.000
_cell.angle_alpha   90.00
_cell.angle_beta   90.00
_cell.angle_gamma   90.00
#
_symmetry.space_group_name_H-M   'P 1'
#
loop_
_entity.id
_entity.type
_entity.pdbx_description
1 polymer ?
#
loop_
_entity_poly.entity_id
_entity_poly.type
_entity_poly.pdbx_seq_one_letter_code
_entity_poly.pdbx_strand_id
1 'polypeptide(L)'
;RSEVLAAEAVSCLNSALAELRGIWEEIGIPEEQRLARAGVVKKHIKDLLGMMVAEEQSLKERLLKSIALCRKELDSLCRELQLEPFQAEESTILQMEKDLRTCVEVMLKQKRDRQQELRALQEQDQELCDILCEPRFSIDGSAVPSLEELDRYRQHLATLRAERVR
;
A
#
# COMPACT_ATOMS: atom_id res chain seq x y z
N ARG A 1 10.39 0.11 26.97
CA ARG A 1 9.01 0.49 27.39
C ARG A 1 8.04 -0.67 27.21
N SER A 2 7.86 -1.22 25.99
CA SER A 2 7.05 -2.43 25.77
C SER A 2 7.54 -3.65 26.58
N GLU A 3 8.85 -3.87 26.65
CA GLU A 3 9.44 -4.97 27.46
C GLU A 3 9.16 -4.84 28.97
N VAL A 4 9.11 -3.61 29.49
CA VAL A 4 8.78 -3.34 30.90
C VAL A 4 7.32 -3.70 31.18
N LEU A 5 6.41 -3.33 30.28
CA LEU A 5 4.99 -3.68 30.37
C LEU A 5 4.76 -5.19 30.32
N ALA A 6 5.55 -5.92 29.51
CA ALA A 6 5.48 -7.38 29.46
C ALA A 6 5.89 -8.00 30.81
N ALA A 7 6.95 -7.51 31.43
CA ALA A 7 7.39 -7.96 32.75
C ALA A 7 6.34 -7.65 33.84
N GLU A 8 5.72 -6.46 33.79
CA GLU A 8 4.64 -6.08 34.70
C GLU A 8 3.41 -6.99 34.55
N ALA A 9 3.01 -7.34 33.32
CA ALA A 9 1.90 -8.25 33.07
C ALA A 9 2.15 -9.65 33.65
N VAL A 10 3.36 -10.19 33.50
CA VAL A 10 3.76 -11.48 34.10
C VAL A 10 3.75 -11.40 35.63
N SER A 11 4.25 -10.31 36.20
CA SER A 11 4.24 -10.08 37.66
C SER A 11 2.80 -10.04 38.21
N CYS A 12 1.91 -9.29 37.54
CA CYS A 12 0.49 -9.20 37.91
C CYS A 12 -0.18 -10.58 37.86
N LEU A 13 0.05 -11.36 36.80
CA LEU A 13 -0.47 -12.72 36.68
C LEU A 13 0.02 -13.62 37.83
N ASN A 14 1.32 -13.56 38.14
CA ASN A 14 1.90 -14.37 39.22
C ASN A 14 1.33 -13.99 40.59
N SER A 15 1.14 -12.68 40.87
CA SER A 15 0.52 -12.21 42.11
C SER A 15 -0.91 -12.73 42.23
N ALA A 16 -1.72 -12.58 41.19
CA ALA A 16 -3.11 -13.03 41.18
C ALA A 16 -3.22 -14.56 41.37
N LEU A 17 -2.35 -15.34 40.73
CA LEU A 17 -2.31 -16.79 40.92
C LEU A 17 -1.88 -17.19 42.34
N ALA A 18 -0.95 -16.45 42.95
CA ALA A 18 -0.54 -16.68 44.33
C ALA A 18 -1.67 -16.36 45.33
N GLU A 19 -2.41 -15.27 45.11
CA GLU A 19 -3.59 -14.91 45.90
C GLU A 19 -4.70 -15.97 45.79
N LEU A 20 -5.00 -16.42 44.56
CA LEU A 20 -5.97 -17.52 44.35
C LEU A 20 -5.56 -18.78 45.11
N ARG A 21 -4.27 -19.13 45.07
CA ARG A 21 -3.74 -20.27 45.81
C ARG A 21 -3.94 -20.10 47.32
N GLY A 22 -3.62 -18.94 47.88
CA GLY A 22 -3.82 -18.64 49.30
C GLY A 22 -5.29 -18.82 49.71
N ILE A 23 -6.23 -18.26 48.94
CA ILE A 23 -7.67 -18.41 49.19
C ILE A 23 -8.11 -19.87 49.13
N TRP A 24 -7.62 -20.65 48.16
CA TRP A 24 -7.96 -22.07 48.06
C TRP A 24 -7.41 -22.90 49.22
N GLU A 25 -6.26 -22.52 49.76
CA GLU A 25 -5.67 -23.14 50.95
C GLU A 25 -6.49 -22.81 52.20
N GLU A 26 -6.89 -21.55 52.39
CA GLU A 26 -7.73 -21.12 53.50
C GLU A 26 -9.12 -21.80 53.51
N ILE A 27 -9.73 -21.97 52.33
CA ILE A 27 -11.02 -22.66 52.19
C ILE A 27 -10.89 -24.19 52.33
N GLY A 28 -9.71 -24.76 52.10
CA GLY A 28 -9.49 -26.21 52.12
C GLY A 28 -9.92 -26.93 50.82
N ILE A 29 -9.82 -26.26 49.67
CA ILE A 29 -10.20 -26.86 48.38
C ILE A 29 -9.25 -28.01 48.00
N PRO A 30 -9.71 -29.20 47.58
CA PRO A 30 -8.85 -30.29 47.16
C PRO A 30 -7.96 -29.97 45.94
N GLU A 31 -6.78 -30.57 45.87
CA GLU A 31 -5.79 -30.31 44.81
C GLU A 31 -6.35 -30.53 43.40
N GLU A 32 -7.12 -31.60 43.18
CA GLU A 32 -7.76 -31.89 41.89
C GLU A 32 -8.64 -30.73 41.40
N GLN A 33 -9.40 -30.11 42.29
CA GLN A 33 -10.24 -28.96 41.95
C GLN A 33 -9.41 -27.70 41.68
N ARG A 34 -8.30 -27.50 42.42
CA ARG A 34 -7.36 -26.39 42.16
C ARG A 34 -6.71 -26.54 40.79
N LEU A 35 -6.29 -27.75 40.43
CA LEU A 35 -5.73 -28.08 39.12
C LEU A 35 -6.74 -27.82 38.00
N ALA A 36 -8.00 -28.24 38.18
CA ALA A 36 -9.06 -27.97 37.20
C ALA A 36 -9.26 -26.46 36.98
N ARG A 37 -9.33 -25.67 38.06
CA ARG A 37 -9.47 -24.20 37.99
C ARG A 37 -8.26 -23.53 37.34
N ALA A 38 -7.05 -23.91 37.74
CA ALA A 38 -5.81 -23.40 37.13
C ALA A 38 -5.69 -23.79 35.65
N GLY A 39 -6.18 -24.98 35.28
CA GLY A 39 -6.26 -25.43 33.90
C GLY A 39 -7.14 -24.54 33.03
N VAL A 40 -8.28 -24.08 33.55
CA VAL A 40 -9.16 -23.12 32.87
C VAL A 40 -8.46 -21.78 32.67
N VAL A 41 -7.77 -21.25 33.70
CA VAL A 41 -6.99 -20.00 33.58
C VAL A 41 -5.89 -20.13 32.52
N LYS A 42 -5.10 -21.22 32.57
CA LYS A 42 -4.05 -21.51 31.58
C LYS A 42 -4.61 -21.56 30.16
N LYS A 43 -5.78 -22.19 29.98
CA LYS A 43 -6.45 -22.26 28.67
C LYS A 43 -6.79 -20.87 28.16
N HIS A 44 -7.46 -20.03 28.96
CA HIS A 44 -7.83 -18.69 28.54
C HIS A 44 -6.63 -17.81 28.17
N ILE A 45 -5.55 -17.86 28.97
CA ILE A 45 -4.31 -17.13 28.66
C ILE A 45 -3.70 -17.62 27.36
N LYS A 46 -3.60 -18.93 27.16
CA LYS A 46 -3.05 -19.52 25.94
C LYS A 46 -3.86 -19.13 24.71
N ASP A 47 -5.18 -19.20 24.81
CA ASP A 47 -6.09 -18.89 23.70
C ASP A 47 -5.97 -17.40 23.32
N LEU A 48 -5.95 -16.50 24.31
CA LEU A 48 -5.77 -15.06 24.07
C LEU A 48 -4.43 -14.74 23.39
N LEU A 49 -3.31 -15.23 23.94
CA LEU A 49 -1.99 -15.00 23.36
C LEU A 49 -1.87 -15.61 21.96
N GLY A 50 -2.48 -16.77 21.74
CA GLY A 50 -2.55 -17.41 20.44
C GLY A 50 -3.28 -16.56 19.41
N MET A 51 -4.42 -15.96 19.78
CA MET A 51 -5.16 -15.04 18.92
C MET A 51 -4.33 -13.80 18.56
N MET A 52 -3.71 -13.15 19.55
CA MET A 52 -2.88 -11.96 19.32
C MET A 52 -1.71 -12.26 18.37
N VAL A 53 -1.02 -13.37 18.56
CA VAL A 53 0.09 -13.78 17.66
C VAL A 53 -0.43 -14.07 16.24
N ALA A 54 -1.58 -14.74 16.11
CA ALA A 54 -2.17 -15.04 14.82
C ALA A 54 -2.59 -13.76 14.06
N GLU A 55 -3.12 -12.76 14.77
CA GLU A 55 -3.47 -11.45 14.20
C GLU A 55 -2.24 -10.72 13.65
N GLU A 56 -1.16 -10.65 14.42
CA GLU A 56 0.09 -10.00 14.00
C GLU A 56 0.76 -10.74 12.83
N GLN A 57 0.71 -12.07 12.83
CA GLN A 57 1.21 -12.89 11.72
C GLN A 57 0.38 -12.66 10.45
N SER A 58 -0.94 -12.60 10.56
CA SER A 58 -1.85 -12.27 9.46
C SER A 58 -1.60 -10.87 8.90
N LEU A 59 -1.37 -9.88 9.78
CA LEU A 59 -1.01 -8.52 9.39
C LEU A 59 0.30 -8.52 8.58
N LYS A 60 1.34 -9.19 9.08
CA LYS A 60 2.62 -9.32 8.38
C LYS A 60 2.46 -9.95 7.00
N GLU A 61 1.72 -11.05 6.89
CA GLU A 61 1.47 -11.71 5.60
C GLU A 61 0.71 -10.81 4.62
N ARG A 62 -0.28 -10.06 5.10
CA ARG A 62 -1.02 -9.10 4.29
C ARG A 62 -0.12 -7.99 3.77
N LEU A 63 0.75 -7.44 4.61
CA LEU A 63 1.72 -6.41 4.18
C LEU A 63 2.69 -6.95 3.12
N LEU A 64 3.22 -8.16 3.31
CA LEU A 64 4.12 -8.79 2.33
C LEU A 64 3.42 -9.04 0.98
N LYS A 65 2.16 -9.48 1.01
CA LYS A 65 1.34 -9.61 -0.20
C LYS A 65 1.11 -8.25 -0.87
N SER A 66 0.80 -7.20 -0.10
CA SER A 66 0.63 -5.84 -0.61
C SER A 66 1.90 -5.35 -1.31
N ILE A 67 3.06 -5.50 -0.67
CA ILE A 67 4.38 -5.15 -1.24
C ILE A 67 4.62 -5.88 -2.57
N ALA A 68 4.35 -7.19 -2.63
CA ALA A 68 4.54 -7.97 -3.86
C ALA A 68 3.64 -7.51 -5.00
N LEU A 69 2.39 -7.12 -4.71
CA LEU A 69 1.47 -6.56 -5.69
C LEU A 69 1.92 -5.17 -6.15
N CYS A 70 2.25 -4.28 -5.22
CA CYS A 70 2.71 -2.92 -5.55
C CYS A 70 3.98 -2.94 -6.41
N ARG A 71 4.93 -3.84 -6.13
CA ARG A 71 6.14 -4.00 -6.97
C ARG A 71 5.79 -4.38 -8.40
N LYS A 72 4.91 -5.37 -8.60
CA LYS A 72 4.46 -5.77 -9.94
C LYS A 72 3.73 -4.63 -10.67
N GLU A 73 2.93 -3.86 -9.94
CA GLU A 73 2.20 -2.73 -10.51
C GLU A 73 3.15 -1.59 -10.90
N LEU A 74 4.13 -1.26 -10.05
CA LEU A 74 5.20 -0.31 -10.39
C LEU A 74 5.98 -0.75 -11.63
N ASP A 75 6.34 -2.03 -11.74
CA ASP A 75 7.05 -2.55 -12.91
C ASP A 75 6.23 -2.39 -14.20
N SER A 76 4.90 -2.50 -14.13
CA SER A 76 4.01 -2.23 -15.27
C SER A 76 3.97 -0.73 -15.58
N LEU A 77 3.78 0.09 -14.55
CA LEU A 77 3.67 1.54 -14.69
C LEU A 77 4.96 2.18 -15.20
N CYS A 78 6.14 1.73 -14.74
CA CYS A 78 7.43 2.17 -15.27
C CYS A 78 7.54 1.88 -16.77
N ARG A 79 7.14 0.67 -17.21
CA ARG A 79 7.15 0.30 -18.63
C ARG A 79 6.18 1.14 -19.46
N GLU A 80 4.96 1.34 -18.96
CA GLU A 80 3.94 2.13 -19.66
C GLU A 80 4.29 3.62 -19.73
N LEU A 81 4.87 4.18 -18.66
CA LEU A 81 5.28 5.58 -18.60
C LEU A 81 6.66 5.84 -19.20
N GLN A 82 7.36 4.79 -19.63
CA GLN A 82 8.73 4.82 -20.16
C GLN A 82 9.71 5.45 -19.15
N LEU A 83 9.55 5.08 -17.88
CA LEU A 83 10.39 5.53 -16.77
C LEU A 83 11.37 4.44 -16.36
N GLU A 84 12.48 4.85 -15.75
CA GLU A 84 13.44 3.93 -15.15
C GLU A 84 12.77 3.03 -14.09
N PRO A 85 13.24 1.77 -13.94
CA PRO A 85 12.72 0.86 -12.93
C PRO A 85 12.83 1.45 -11.52
N PHE A 86 11.78 1.30 -10.73
CA PHE A 86 11.79 1.78 -9.35
C PHE A 86 12.77 0.98 -8.48
N GLN A 87 13.77 1.66 -7.92
CA GLN A 87 14.69 1.08 -6.95
C GLN A 87 14.19 1.36 -5.53
N ALA A 88 13.67 0.33 -4.87
CA ALA A 88 13.26 0.43 -3.48
C ALA A 88 14.48 0.31 -2.55
N GLU A 89 14.73 1.31 -1.72
CA GLU A 89 15.69 1.21 -0.62
C GLU A 89 15.22 0.22 0.44
N GLU A 90 16.15 -0.48 1.09
CA GLU A 90 15.80 -1.39 2.19
C GLU A 90 15.23 -0.62 3.39
N SER A 91 14.04 -1.01 3.83
CA SER A 91 13.35 -0.39 4.96
C SER A 91 12.46 -1.41 5.68
N THR A 92 11.86 -1.01 6.81
CA THR A 92 10.93 -1.88 7.54
C THR A 92 9.73 -2.27 6.68
N ILE A 93 9.14 -3.45 6.90
CA ILE A 93 8.02 -3.97 6.09
C ILE A 93 6.88 -2.95 5.96
N LEU A 94 6.49 -2.30 7.07
CA LEU A 94 5.40 -1.34 7.05
C LEU A 94 5.74 -0.06 6.27
N GLN A 95 6.99 0.41 6.39
CA GLN A 95 7.46 1.59 5.67
C GLN A 95 7.58 1.31 4.17
N MET A 96 8.18 0.17 3.80
CA MET A 96 8.28 -0.32 2.42
C MET A 96 6.90 -0.42 1.74
N GLU A 97 5.89 -0.98 2.43
CA GLU A 97 4.53 -1.07 1.89
C GLU A 97 3.95 0.32 1.59
N LYS A 98 4.09 1.23 2.55
CA LYS A 98 3.60 2.61 2.43
C LYS A 98 4.25 3.32 1.26
N ASP A 99 5.57 3.25 1.15
CA ASP A 99 6.32 3.95 0.11
C ASP A 99 5.99 3.43 -1.28
N LEU A 100 5.95 2.10 -1.45
CA LEU A 100 5.57 1.48 -2.72
C LEU A 100 4.16 1.88 -3.14
N ARG A 101 3.20 1.87 -2.20
CA ARG A 101 1.81 2.26 -2.48
C ARG A 101 1.70 3.73 -2.87
N THR A 102 2.40 4.62 -2.17
CA THR A 102 2.47 6.04 -2.55
C THR A 102 3.09 6.23 -3.94
N CYS A 103 4.16 5.49 -4.27
CA CYS A 103 4.74 5.54 -5.61
C CYS A 103 3.76 5.07 -6.69
N VAL A 104 3.01 4.00 -6.47
CA VAL A 104 1.96 3.52 -7.39
C VAL A 104 0.92 4.61 -7.61
N GLU A 105 0.41 5.24 -6.54
CA GLU A 105 -0.60 6.30 -6.64
C GLU A 105 -0.10 7.50 -7.47
N VAL A 106 1.16 7.91 -7.28
CA VAL A 106 1.80 8.98 -8.04
C VAL A 106 1.94 8.61 -9.51
N MET A 107 2.42 7.41 -9.84
CA MET A 107 2.58 6.97 -11.23
C MET A 107 1.23 6.79 -11.94
N LEU A 108 0.22 6.25 -11.26
CA LEU A 108 -1.14 6.19 -11.80
C LEU A 108 -1.70 7.58 -12.09
N LYS A 109 -1.40 8.56 -11.24
CA LYS A 109 -1.77 9.96 -11.50
C LYS A 109 -1.06 10.48 -12.74
N GLN A 110 0.26 10.31 -12.85
CA GLN A 110 1.02 10.73 -14.04
C GLN A 110 0.47 10.09 -15.33
N LYS A 111 0.15 8.80 -15.31
CA LYS A 111 -0.46 8.09 -16.44
C LYS A 111 -1.79 8.74 -16.84
N ARG A 112 -2.68 8.99 -15.88
CA ARG A 112 -3.97 9.64 -16.13
C ARG A 112 -3.79 11.04 -16.70
N ASP A 113 -2.89 11.83 -16.11
CA ASP A 113 -2.64 13.22 -16.51
C ASP A 113 -2.12 13.27 -17.96
N ARG A 114 -1.14 12.42 -18.33
CA ARG A 114 -0.62 12.33 -19.71
C ARG A 114 -1.69 11.91 -20.72
N GLN A 115 -2.56 10.95 -20.36
CA GLN A 115 -3.65 10.52 -21.22
C GLN A 115 -4.75 11.58 -21.38
N GLN A 116 -5.06 12.31 -20.31
CA GLN A 116 -6.00 13.43 -20.36
C GLN A 116 -5.47 14.57 -21.23
N GLU A 117 -4.18 14.89 -21.08
CA GLU A 117 -3.55 15.90 -21.91
C GLU A 117 -3.57 15.52 -23.40
N LEU A 118 -3.22 14.28 -23.75
CA LEU A 118 -3.28 13.83 -25.14
C LEU A 118 -4.67 14.01 -25.74
N ARG A 119 -5.71 13.63 -25.01
CA ARG A 119 -7.10 13.83 -25.47
C ARG A 119 -7.41 15.31 -25.71
N ALA A 120 -7.02 16.18 -24.79
CA ALA A 120 -7.24 17.61 -24.93
C ALA A 120 -6.45 18.21 -26.12
N LEU A 121 -5.23 17.72 -26.40
CA LEU A 121 -4.45 18.12 -27.56
C LEU A 121 -5.09 17.64 -28.87
N GLN A 122 -5.56 16.39 -28.91
CA GLN A 122 -6.28 15.82 -30.05
C GLN A 122 -7.58 16.56 -30.37
N GLU A 123 -8.33 16.96 -29.34
CA GLU A 123 -9.54 17.79 -29.51
C GLU A 123 -9.20 19.17 -30.11
N GLN A 124 -8.13 19.81 -29.65
CA GLN A 124 -7.69 21.09 -30.21
C GLN A 124 -7.16 20.96 -31.65
N ASP A 125 -6.45 19.88 -31.95
CA ASP A 125 -5.93 19.58 -33.28
C ASP A 125 -7.06 19.35 -34.28
N GLN A 126 -8.08 18.60 -33.85
CA GLN A 126 -9.31 18.36 -34.60
C GLN A 126 -9.93 19.68 -35.09
N GLU A 127 -10.16 20.61 -34.16
CA GLU A 127 -10.80 21.89 -34.46
C GLU A 127 -9.98 22.76 -35.42
N LEU A 128 -8.65 22.75 -35.30
CA LEU A 128 -7.78 23.55 -36.16
C LEU A 128 -7.62 22.94 -37.56
N CYS A 129 -7.36 21.64 -37.65
CA CYS A 129 -7.21 20.93 -38.92
C CYS A 129 -8.50 20.95 -39.74
N ASP A 130 -9.67 20.87 -39.10
CA ASP A 130 -10.97 20.98 -39.79
C ASP A 130 -11.15 22.35 -40.48
N ILE A 131 -10.59 23.41 -39.90
CA ILE A 131 -10.65 24.78 -40.46
C ILE A 131 -9.59 24.97 -41.57
N LEU A 132 -8.38 24.47 -41.33
CA LEU A 132 -7.22 24.67 -42.22
C LEU A 132 -7.15 23.65 -43.37
N CYS A 133 -8.00 22.61 -43.35
CA CYS A 133 -7.95 21.47 -44.27
C CYS A 133 -6.61 20.70 -44.26
N GLU A 134 -5.90 20.72 -43.13
CA GLU A 134 -4.63 20.01 -42.93
C GLU A 134 -4.88 18.62 -42.29
N PRO A 135 -3.98 17.63 -42.50
CA PRO A 135 -4.09 16.35 -41.83
C PRO A 135 -3.77 16.49 -40.33
N ARG A 136 -4.41 15.66 -39.51
CA ARG A 136 -4.20 15.65 -38.04
C ARG A 136 -2.86 15.03 -37.67
N PHE A 137 -2.29 15.48 -36.56
CA PHE A 137 -1.10 14.87 -35.98
C PHE A 137 -1.44 13.54 -35.34
N SER A 138 -0.67 12.49 -35.65
CA SER A 138 -0.92 11.15 -35.13
C SER A 138 0.08 10.75 -34.05
N ILE A 139 -0.46 10.40 -32.88
CA ILE A 139 0.22 9.60 -31.86
C ILE A 139 -0.64 8.34 -31.65
N ASP A 140 -0.03 7.19 -31.37
CA ASP A 140 -0.77 5.99 -31.01
C ASP A 140 -1.61 6.25 -29.74
N GLY A 141 -2.92 6.47 -29.92
CA GLY A 141 -3.84 6.77 -28.83
C GLY A 141 -4.15 5.58 -27.93
N SER A 142 -3.68 4.36 -28.28
CA SER A 142 -3.83 3.17 -27.43
C SER A 142 -2.74 3.08 -26.35
N ALA A 143 -1.60 3.73 -26.56
CA ALA A 143 -0.48 3.77 -25.63
C ALA A 143 -0.50 5.03 -24.73
N VAL A 144 0.22 4.98 -23.61
CA VAL A 144 0.46 6.18 -22.80
C VAL A 144 1.56 7.00 -23.51
N PRO A 145 1.32 8.28 -23.84
CA PRO A 145 2.31 9.08 -24.54
C PRO A 145 3.48 9.40 -23.62
N SER A 146 4.69 9.42 -24.19
CA SER A 146 5.88 9.97 -23.56
C SER A 146 5.78 11.50 -23.46
N LEU A 147 6.61 12.09 -22.60
CA LEU A 147 6.67 13.55 -22.47
C LEU A 147 7.14 14.20 -23.78
N GLU A 148 8.10 13.58 -24.48
CA GLU A 148 8.60 14.06 -25.76
C GLU A 148 7.54 14.01 -26.87
N GLU A 149 6.67 13.00 -26.86
CA GLU A 149 5.53 12.91 -27.78
C GLU A 149 4.51 14.04 -27.53
N LEU A 150 4.17 14.29 -26.26
CA LEU A 150 3.31 15.41 -25.89
C LEU A 150 3.91 16.76 -26.28
N ASP A 151 5.22 16.95 -26.05
CA ASP A 151 5.92 18.19 -26.44
C ASP A 151 5.93 18.41 -27.96
N ARG A 152 6.18 17.35 -28.74
CA ARG A 152 6.08 17.42 -30.21
C ARG A 152 4.67 17.80 -30.66
N TYR A 153 3.63 17.26 -30.02
CA TYR A 153 2.24 17.65 -30.33
C TYR A 153 1.98 19.12 -29.97
N ARG A 154 2.39 19.58 -28.78
CA ARG A 154 2.24 21.00 -28.38
C ARG A 154 2.92 21.94 -29.39
N GLN A 155 4.11 21.58 -29.87
CA GLN A 155 4.83 22.35 -30.90
C GLN A 155 4.09 22.37 -32.25
N HIS A 156 3.54 21.23 -32.67
CA HIS A 156 2.73 21.15 -33.90
C HIS A 156 1.50 22.07 -33.83
N LEU A 157 0.74 22.01 -32.74
CA LEU A 157 -0.42 22.89 -32.52
C LEU A 157 -0.03 24.37 -32.48
N ALA A 158 1.13 24.71 -31.90
CA ALA A 158 1.61 26.08 -31.89
C ALA A 158 1.89 26.60 -33.32
N THR A 159 2.45 25.76 -34.19
CA THR A 159 2.69 26.08 -35.61
C THR A 159 1.37 26.28 -36.37
N LEU A 160 0.44 25.33 -36.26
CA LEU A 160 -0.91 25.43 -36.87
C LEU A 160 -1.65 26.70 -36.44
N ARG A 161 -1.56 27.06 -35.14
CA ARG A 161 -2.17 28.30 -34.63
C ARG A 161 -1.53 29.55 -35.23
N ALA A 162 -0.21 29.56 -35.42
CA ALA A 162 0.47 30.69 -36.04
C ALA A 162 0.09 30.85 -37.53
N GLU A 163 -0.13 29.75 -38.25
CA GLU A 163 -0.58 29.76 -39.64
C GLU A 163 -2.01 30.28 -39.79
N ARG A 164 -2.91 29.92 -38.86
CA ARG A 164 -4.30 30.42 -38.83
C ARG A 164 -4.41 31.94 -38.62
N VAL A 165 -3.41 32.57 -37.99
CA VAL A 165 -3.40 34.01 -37.68
C VAL A 165 -2.84 34.86 -38.85
N ARG A 166 -2.23 34.24 -39.87
CA ARG A 166 -1.74 34.92 -41.07
C ARG A 166 -2.80 34.99 -42.16
#